data_AF-A0A1J3HSE9-F1
#
_entry.id   AF-A0A1J3HSE9-F1
#
_cell.length_a   1.000
_cell.length_b   1.000
_cell.length_c   1.000
_cell.angle_alpha   90.00
_cell.angle_beta   90.00
_cell.angle_gamma   90.00
#
_symmetry.space_group_name_H-M   'P 1'
#
loop_
_entity.id
_entity.type
_entity.pdbx_description
1 polymer ?
#
loop_
_entity_poly.entity_id
_entity_poly.type
_entity_poly.pdbx_seq_one_letter_code
_entity_poly.pdbx_strand_id
1 'polypeptide(L)' 'ELFEAVVGDFGLAKLLNHADSHVTTAVRGTVGHIAPEYLSTGQSSEKTDVFGFGILLLELITGMRALEFGKTVSQKGAML' A
#
# COMPACT_ATOMS: atom_id res chain seq x y z
N GLU A 1 -21.94 20.31 0.60
CA GLU A 1 -21.12 19.52 1.54
C GLU A 1 -19.73 19.37 0.97
N LEU A 2 -18.68 19.57 1.78
CA LEU A 2 -17.29 19.41 1.35
C LEU A 2 -16.81 18.03 1.78
N PHE A 3 -16.41 17.19 0.82
CA PHE A 3 -15.88 15.84 1.08
C PHE A 3 -14.35 15.87 1.15
N GLU A 4 -13.82 16.57 2.15
CA GLU A 4 -12.38 16.68 2.37
C GLU A 4 -11.81 15.35 2.88
N ALA A 5 -10.76 14.86 2.21
CA ALA A 5 -10.08 13.64 2.60
C ALA A 5 -9.05 13.93 3.70
N VAL A 6 -9.13 13.18 4.80
CA VAL A 6 -8.18 13.25 5.92
C VAL A 6 -7.63 11.84 6.18
N VAL A 7 -6.30 11.71 6.27
CA VAL A 7 -5.67 10.42 6.58
C VAL A 7 -5.87 10.10 8.06
N GLY A 8 -6.34 8.88 8.35
CA GLY A 8 -6.58 8.37 9.70
C GLY A 8 -5.89 7.03 9.95
N ASP A 9 -6.10 6.50 11.16
CA ASP A 9 -5.50 5.23 11.66
C ASP A 9 -3.96 5.19 11.60
N PHE A 10 -3.33 5.82 12.59
CA PHE A 10 -1.88 5.83 12.78
C PHE A 10 -1.38 4.64 13.63
N GLY A 11 -2.18 3.58 13.84
CA GLY A 11 -1.83 2.45 14.71
C GLY A 11 -0.62 1.63 14.25
N LEU A 12 -0.28 1.71 12.96
CA LEU A 12 0.90 1.07 12.37
C LEU A 12 2.02 2.05 12.02
N ALA A 13 1.82 3.36 12.25
CA ALA A 13 2.77 4.38 11.88
C ALA A 13 4.14 4.14 12.53
N LYS A 14 5.20 4.47 11.79
CA LYS A 14 6.58 4.34 12.24
C LYS A 14 7.29 5.68 12.14
N LEU A 15 7.97 6.06 13.22
CA LEU A 15 8.88 7.20 13.20
C LEU A 15 10.17 6.77 12.49
N LEU A 16 10.60 7.60 11.55
CA LEU A 16 11.85 7.45 10.81
C LEU A 16 12.63 8.76 10.95
N ASN A 17 13.92 8.69 11.28
CA ASN A 17 14.73 9.90 11.26
C ASN A 17 14.99 10.30 9.81
N HIS A 18 15.05 11.60 9.52
CA HIS A 18 15.26 12.10 8.16
C HIS A 18 16.60 11.65 7.53
N ALA A 19 17.56 11.22 8.35
CA ALA A 19 18.84 10.68 7.88
C ALA A 19 18.76 9.19 7.51
N ASP A 20 17.74 8.48 7.97
CA ASP A 20 17.57 7.05 7.78
C ASP A 20 16.76 6.79 6.50
N SER A 21 17.17 5.82 5.70
CA SER A 21 16.45 5.45 4.46
C SER A 21 15.25 4.53 4.71
N HIS A 22 15.23 3.84 5.84
CA HIS A 22 14.21 2.86 6.19
C HIS A 22 14.19 2.58 7.69
N VAL A 23 13.08 1.99 8.15
CA VAL A 23 12.94 1.40 9.47
C VAL A 23 12.72 -0.11 9.33
N THR A 24 13.55 -0.89 10.01
CA THR A 24 13.37 -2.35 10.09
C THR A 24 12.30 -2.66 11.14
N THR A 25 11.21 -3.28 10.72
CA THR A 25 10.07 -3.60 11.59
C THR A 25 9.37 -4.87 11.10
N ALA A 26 8.66 -5.56 11.99
CA ALA A 26 7.75 -6.62 11.58
C ALA A 26 6.80 -6.10 10.49
N VAL A 27 6.62 -6.90 9.43
CA VAL A 27 5.73 -6.59 8.32
C VAL A 27 4.29 -6.54 8.84
N ARG A 28 3.65 -5.38 8.71
CA ARG A 28 2.25 -5.15 9.09
C ARG A 28 1.57 -4.26 8.06
N GLY A 29 0.27 -4.46 7.86
CA GLY A 29 -0.54 -3.68 6.92
C GLY A 29 -1.64 -4.53 6.28
N THR A 30 -2.36 -3.91 5.34
CA THR A 30 -3.42 -4.57 4.58
C THR A 30 -2.85 -5.26 3.35
N VAL A 31 -3.11 -6.57 3.20
CA VAL A 31 -2.67 -7.32 2.01
C VAL A 31 -3.25 -6.67 0.75
N GLY A 32 -2.39 -6.39 -0.22
CA GLY A 32 -2.72 -5.62 -1.43
C GLY A 32 -2.15 -4.20 -1.41
N HIS A 33 -1.91 -3.61 -0.24
CA HIS A 33 -1.32 -2.27 -0.08
C HIS A 33 0.11 -2.30 0.44
N ILE A 34 0.61 -3.47 0.86
CA ILE A 34 1.99 -3.63 1.33
C ILE A 34 2.93 -3.72 0.13
N ALA A 35 3.95 -2.85 0.11
CA ALA A 35 4.96 -2.83 -0.92
C ALA A 35 5.79 -4.13 -0.97
N PRO A 36 6.18 -4.61 -2.16
CA PRO A 36 6.88 -5.88 -2.32
C PRO A 36 8.25 -5.89 -1.62
N GLU A 37 8.98 -4.78 -1.64
CA GLU A 37 10.24 -4.62 -0.94
C GLU A 37 10.06 -4.74 0.59
N TYR A 38 8.96 -4.22 1.14
CA TYR A 38 8.68 -4.34 2.57
C TYR A 38 8.34 -5.78 2.95
N LEU A 39 7.56 -6.49 2.13
CA LEU A 39 7.27 -7.92 2.32
C LEU A 39 8.55 -8.76 2.35
N SER A 40 9.50 -8.46 1.45
CA SER A 40 10.72 -9.25 1.29
C SER A 40 11.80 -8.95 2.33
N THR A 41 11.93 -7.70 2.78
CA THR A 41 13.05 -7.24 3.61
C THR A 41 12.67 -6.91 5.04
N GLY A 42 11.38 -6.67 5.33
CA GLY A 42 10.94 -6.10 6.61
C GLY A 42 11.34 -4.63 6.77
N GLN A 43 11.82 -3.96 5.72
CA GLN A 43 12.19 -2.55 5.75
C GLN A 43 11.04 -1.69 5.23
N SER A 44 10.47 -0.87 6.11
CA SER A 44 9.46 0.13 5.76
C SER A 44 10.15 1.48 5.50
N SER A 45 9.62 2.26 4.57
CA SER A 45 10.12 3.60 4.23
C SER A 45 9.00 4.47 3.68
N GLU A 46 9.28 5.75 3.42
CA GLU A 46 8.36 6.63 2.69
C GLU A 46 7.93 6.03 1.34
N LYS A 47 8.79 5.23 0.69
CA LYS A 47 8.46 4.57 -0.59
C LYS A 47 7.40 3.49 -0.44
N THR A 48 7.36 2.83 0.72
CA THR A 48 6.34 1.82 1.01
C THR A 48 4.96 2.46 1.19
N ASP A 49 4.91 3.68 1.73
CA ASP A 49 3.68 4.47 1.83
C ASP A 49 3.21 4.97 0.45
N VAL A 50 4.14 5.40 -0.41
CA VAL A 50 3.84 5.80 -1.79
C VAL A 50 3.23 4.64 -2.58
N PHE A 51 3.75 3.41 -2.42
CA PHE A 51 3.17 2.23 -3.05
C PHE A 51 1.72 2.00 -2.58
N GLY A 52 1.47 2.00 -1.27
CA GLY A 52 0.13 1.82 -0.71
C GLY A 52 -0.85 2.90 -1.17
N PHE A 53 -0.39 4.15 -1.29
CA PHE A 53 -1.18 5.25 -1.85
C PHE A 53 -1.51 5.03 -3.34
N GLY A 54 -0.58 4.50 -4.12
CA GLY A 54 -0.83 4.12 -5.51
C GLY A 54 -1.95 3.09 -5.64
N ILE A 55 -1.96 2.08 -4.76
CA ILE A 55 -3.05 1.09 -4.70
C ILE A 55 -4.38 1.75 -4.31
N LEU A 56 -4.38 2.64 -3.32
CA LEU A 56 -5.58 3.40 -2.93
C LEU A 56 -6.16 4.20 -4.11
N LEU A 57 -5.31 4.84 -4.93
CA LEU A 57 -5.75 5.53 -6.14
C LEU A 57 -6.39 4.57 -7.16
N LEU A 58 -5.82 3.38 -7.34
CA LEU A 58 -6.43 2.35 -8.21
C LEU A 58 -7.80 1.92 -7.67
N GLU A 59 -7.94 1.70 -6.36
CA GLU A 59 -9.23 1.38 -5.75
C GLU A 59 -10.25 2.51 -5.96
N LEU A 60 -9.83 3.76 -5.82
CA LEU A 60 -10.70 4.93 -5.99
C LEU A 60 -11.17 5.10 -7.45
N ILE A 61 -10.27 4.90 -8.42
CA ILE A 61 -10.60 5.04 -9.85
C ILE A 61 -11.46 3.88 -10.34
N THR A 62 -11.16 2.65 -9.89
CA THR A 62 -11.84 1.44 -10.38
C THR A 62 -13.10 1.10 -9.60
N GLY A 63 -13.23 1.59 -8.36
CA GLY A 63 -14.26 1.16 -7.41
C GLY A 63 -14.09 -0.29 -6.91
N MET A 64 -12.99 -0.97 -7.26
CA MET A 64 -12.71 -2.36 -6.87
C MET A 64 -11.67 -2.42 -5.75
N ARG A 65 -11.75 -3.43 -4.88
CA ARG A 65 -10.72 -3.66 -3.86
C ARG A 65 -9.43 -4.17 -4.49
N ALA A 66 -8.28 -3.83 -3.90
CA ALA A 66 -6.95 -4.21 -4.41
C ALA A 66 -6.80 -5.73 -4.68
N LEU A 67 -7.33 -6.57 -3.79
CA LEU A 67 -7.29 -8.03 -3.93
C LEU A 67 -8.21 -8.56 -5.04
N GLU A 68 -9.28 -7.84 -5.37
CA GLU A 68 -10.18 -8.20 -6.47
C GLU A 68 -9.56 -7.82 -7.80
N PHE A 69 -8.92 -6.64 -7.87
CA PHE A 69 -8.18 -6.19 -9.04
C PHE A 69 -7.11 -7.22 -9.47
N GLY A 70 -6.31 -7.73 -8.53
CA GLY A 70 -5.31 -8.76 -8.81
C GLY A 70 -5.90 -10.04 -9.39
N LYS A 71 -7.09 -10.47 -8.92
CA LYS A 71 -7.80 -11.64 -9.46
C LYS A 71 -8.30 -11.39 -10.88
N THR A 72 -8.87 -10.22 -11.14
CA THR A 72 -9.40 -9.87 -12.47
C THR A 72 -8.28 -9.74 -13.51
N VAL A 73 -7.14 -9.15 -13.14
CA VAL A 73 -5.96 -9.06 -14.02
C VAL A 73 -5.36 -10.44 -14.28
N SER A 74 -5.22 -11.28 -13.25
CA SER A 74 -4.72 -12.65 -13.43
C SER A 74 -5.64 -13.49 -14.32
N GLN A 75 -6.96 -13.31 -14.23
CA GLN A 75 -7.91 -14.00 -15.11
C GLN A 75 -7.82 -13.53 -16.56
N LYS A 76 -7.67 -12.21 -16.79
CA LYS A 76 -7.50 -11.66 -18.15
C LYS A 76 -6.15 -12.03 -18.77
N GLY A 77 -5.08 -12.10 -17.98
CA GLY A 77 -3.76 -12.53 -18.43
C GLY A 77 -3.65 -14.03 -18.77
N ALA A 78 -4.53 -14.86 -18.22
CA ALA A 78 -4.63 -16.28 -18.56
C ALA A 78 -5.47 -16.55 -19.83
N MET A 79 -6.11 -15.53 -20.39
CA MET A 79 -6.95 -15.60 -21.60
C MET A 79 -6.25 -15.11 -22.88
N LEU A 80 -4.95 -14.78 -22.82
CA LEU A 80 -4.13 -14.41 -23.98
C LEU A 80 -3.12 -15.51 -24.33
#